data_AF-A0A2J7ZPH6-F1
#
_entry.id   AF-A0A2J7ZPH6-F1
#
_cell.length_a   1.000
_cell.length_b   1.000
_cell.length_c   1.000
_cell.angle_alpha   90.00
_cell.angle_beta   90.00
_cell.angle_gamma   90.00
#
_symmetry.space_group_name_H-M   'P 1'
#
loop_
_entity.id
_entity.type
_entity.pdbx_description
1 polymer ?
#
loop_
_entity_poly.entity_id
_entity_poly.type
_entity_poly.pdbx_seq_one_letter_code
_entity_poly.pdbx_strand_id
1 'polypeptide(L)'
;MSMLLRAPPASACRVASRGKVATPFVRPGSLLPAPISRPCAIGPLRQAAASRVRCRAAEQEQAETTTTATPELAGEDAAAFSLEQQSLRSWGLFLVLLSTVLGALYVWIQPGAGLADDYIAAINGVAGSSEVTITLILLFFALAHSGLAGLRPVGEHAYDGLPLWDVRGVAGVHELVWVLNFISFLFLYPSTFNILEMVGQAIWCAAHTLWIGNSFMVVTSAGLMAHHLFGCWHGDRRLKAKYGEAFEAVKARTSTLPFAAILDGRQQLPPDYWREFVRVPYLAVTALTIGAYWAHPLMQAASFSLKW
;
A
#
# COMPACT_ATOMS: atom_id res chain seq x y z
N MET A 1 -61.76 23.46 -16.91
CA MET A 1 -62.17 24.44 -15.89
C MET A 1 -60.92 24.99 -15.21
N SER A 2 -60.59 26.24 -15.52
CA SER A 2 -59.56 27.03 -14.83
C SER A 2 -59.93 27.29 -13.38
N MET A 3 -58.93 27.35 -12.49
CA MET A 3 -58.77 28.30 -11.36
C MET A 3 -57.51 27.88 -10.58
N LEU A 4 -56.37 28.57 -10.71
CA LEU A 4 -55.96 29.81 -10.03
C LEU A 4 -55.67 29.67 -8.52
N LEU A 5 -54.36 29.72 -8.23
CA LEU A 5 -53.67 30.54 -7.21
C LEU A 5 -54.08 30.45 -5.73
N ARG A 6 -53.12 30.02 -4.90
CA ARG A 6 -52.59 30.84 -3.79
C ARG A 6 -51.26 30.32 -3.23
N ALA A 7 -50.28 31.23 -3.18
CA ALA A 7 -49.01 31.07 -2.46
C ALA A 7 -49.14 31.51 -1.00
N PRO A 8 -48.34 30.97 -0.06
CA PRO A 8 -48.09 31.60 1.24
C PRO A 8 -46.78 32.42 1.26
N PRO A 9 -46.65 33.39 2.18
CA PRO A 9 -45.67 34.47 2.08
C PRO A 9 -44.28 34.16 2.65
N ALA A 10 -43.33 34.95 2.16
CA ALA A 10 -41.93 35.01 2.52
C ALA A 10 -41.71 35.40 4.00
N SER A 11 -40.84 34.66 4.68
CA SER A 11 -40.12 35.10 5.87
C SER A 11 -38.65 35.38 5.50
N ALA A 12 -38.27 36.64 5.70
CA ALA A 12 -36.98 37.19 5.37
C ALA A 12 -35.85 36.58 6.22
N CYS A 13 -34.82 36.04 5.58
CA CYS A 13 -33.52 35.86 6.20
C CYS A 13 -32.50 36.73 5.45
N ARG A 14 -31.92 37.65 6.19
CA ARG A 14 -31.11 38.79 5.73
C ARG A 14 -29.73 38.30 5.31
N VAL A 15 -29.36 38.56 4.07
CA VAL A 15 -28.01 38.34 3.51
C VAL A 15 -27.02 39.29 4.20
N ALA A 16 -26.09 38.74 4.96
CA ALA A 16 -24.91 39.48 5.43
C ALA A 16 -23.84 39.46 4.34
N SER A 17 -23.49 40.66 3.88
CA SER A 17 -22.57 40.95 2.78
C SER A 17 -21.14 40.51 3.06
N ARG A 18 -20.52 39.87 2.05
CA ARG A 18 -19.07 39.60 1.94
C ARG A 18 -18.25 40.89 2.10
N GLY A 19 -17.47 40.99 3.17
CA GLY A 19 -16.38 41.97 3.29
C GLY A 19 -15.18 41.54 2.44
N LYS A 20 -14.80 42.38 1.48
CA LYS A 20 -13.59 42.23 0.66
C LYS A 20 -12.35 42.39 1.54
N VAL A 21 -11.50 41.37 1.59
CA VAL A 21 -10.14 41.48 2.14
C VAL A 21 -9.27 42.17 1.09
N ALA A 22 -8.78 43.36 1.40
CA ALA A 22 -7.83 44.09 0.58
C ALA A 22 -6.42 43.54 0.82
N THR A 23 -5.77 43.07 -0.23
CA THR A 23 -4.34 42.71 -0.24
C THR A 23 -3.48 43.98 -0.29
N PRO A 24 -2.41 44.10 0.51
CA PRO A 24 -1.50 45.23 0.36
C PRO A 24 -0.59 45.02 -0.85
N PHE A 25 -0.69 45.94 -1.79
CA PHE A 25 0.16 46.10 -2.96
C PHE A 25 1.53 46.67 -2.52
N VAL A 26 2.60 45.89 -2.71
CA VAL A 26 3.99 46.31 -2.45
C VAL A 26 4.50 47.10 -3.66
N ARG A 27 4.87 48.38 -3.46
CA ARG A 27 5.57 49.19 -4.47
C ARG A 27 7.08 48.93 -4.41
N PRO A 28 7.79 48.85 -5.55
CA PRO A 28 9.25 48.81 -5.57
C PRO A 28 9.80 50.25 -5.43
N GLY A 29 10.51 50.51 -4.33
CA GLY A 29 11.21 51.77 -4.05
C GLY A 29 12.72 51.59 -4.13
N SER A 30 13.37 52.57 -4.78
CA SER A 30 14.75 52.60 -5.26
C SER A 30 15.88 52.47 -4.22
N LEU A 31 16.97 51.82 -4.65
CA LEU A 31 18.32 51.87 -4.10
C LEU A 31 18.88 53.30 -4.02
N LEU A 32 19.38 53.75 -2.86
CA LEU A 32 20.47 54.72 -2.66
C LEU A 32 20.98 54.64 -1.19
N PRO A 33 22.23 55.06 -0.86
CA PRO A 33 23.05 54.45 0.18
C PRO A 33 23.00 55.15 1.55
N ALA A 34 23.42 54.40 2.57
CA ALA A 34 23.51 54.81 3.97
C ALA A 34 24.57 55.90 4.23
N PRO A 35 24.32 56.88 5.13
CA PRO A 35 25.37 57.71 5.69
C PRO A 35 25.93 57.12 7.00
N ILE A 36 27.25 57.12 7.07
CA ILE A 36 28.08 56.81 8.23
C ILE A 36 28.10 58.03 9.17
N SER A 37 27.79 57.86 10.45
CA SER A 37 28.25 58.81 11.49
C SER A 37 28.20 58.23 12.92
N ARG A 38 29.40 57.86 13.39
CA ARG A 38 30.06 58.03 14.71
C ARG A 38 29.40 57.56 16.04
N PRO A 39 30.24 57.03 16.98
CA PRO A 39 29.78 56.42 18.24
C PRO A 39 29.53 57.49 19.32
N CYS A 40 28.41 57.38 20.03
CA CYS A 40 28.13 58.19 21.22
C CYS A 40 28.39 57.35 22.49
N ALA A 41 29.11 57.96 23.42
CA ALA A 41 29.72 57.36 24.60
C ALA A 41 28.71 56.85 25.64
N ILE A 42 29.10 55.78 26.32
CA ILE A 42 28.41 55.16 27.45
C ILE A 42 28.60 56.06 28.69
N GLY A 43 27.51 56.62 29.19
CA GLY A 43 27.43 57.25 30.52
C GLY A 43 26.67 56.36 31.51
N PRO A 44 26.95 56.45 32.83
CA PRO A 44 26.44 55.49 33.80
C PRO A 44 24.93 55.66 34.08
N LEU A 45 24.25 54.52 34.15
CA LEU A 45 22.82 54.35 34.45
C LEU A 45 22.46 54.92 35.84
N ARG A 46 21.68 56.00 35.86
CA ARG A 46 20.84 56.34 37.02
C ARG A 46 19.62 55.43 36.99
N GLN A 47 19.44 54.64 38.06
CA GLN A 47 18.22 53.88 38.33
C GLN A 47 17.04 54.86 38.46
N ALA A 48 16.27 55.02 37.39
CA ALA A 48 14.93 55.56 37.46
C ALA A 48 13.96 54.38 37.63
N ALA A 49 13.14 54.46 38.69
CA ALA A 49 12.10 53.51 38.99
C ALA A 49 11.11 53.41 37.82
N ALA A 50 11.21 52.34 37.03
CA ALA A 50 10.28 52.04 35.96
C ALA A 50 8.99 51.49 36.57
N SER A 51 7.89 52.17 36.25
CA SER A 51 6.52 51.74 36.53
C SER A 51 6.30 50.32 36.00
N ARG A 52 5.66 49.48 36.83
CA ARG A 52 5.23 48.13 36.44
C ARG A 52 4.07 48.23 35.44
N VAL A 53 4.39 48.50 34.18
CA VAL A 53 3.49 48.15 33.07
C VAL A 53 3.73 46.67 32.81
N ARG A 54 2.90 45.80 33.40
CA ARG A 54 2.90 44.37 33.04
C ARG A 54 2.29 44.24 31.65
N CYS A 55 3.13 43.97 30.66
CA CYS A 55 2.67 43.51 29.36
C CYS A 55 1.97 42.16 29.54
N ARG A 56 0.65 42.14 29.32
CA ARG A 56 -0.21 40.95 29.41
C ARG A 56 0.26 39.78 28.53
N ALA A 57 1.13 40.04 27.56
CA ALA A 57 1.75 39.04 26.68
C ALA A 57 2.85 38.20 27.37
N ALA A 58 3.52 38.72 28.42
CA ALA A 58 4.61 38.01 29.10
C ALA A 58 4.12 37.13 30.27
N GLU A 59 2.93 37.39 30.83
CA GLU A 59 2.32 36.52 31.84
C GLU A 59 1.57 35.33 31.23
N GLN A 60 1.31 35.33 29.91
CA GLN A 60 0.81 34.16 29.19
C GLN A 60 1.92 33.15 28.87
N GLU A 61 3.19 33.54 28.90
CA GLU A 61 4.32 32.66 28.56
C GLU A 61 4.81 31.81 29.74
N GLN A 62 4.38 32.08 30.98
CA GLN A 62 4.70 31.27 32.16
C GLN A 62 3.51 30.52 32.78
N ALA A 63 2.30 30.68 32.22
CA ALA A 63 1.11 29.92 32.62
C ALA A 63 0.79 28.74 31.70
N GLU A 64 1.52 28.57 30.58
CA GLU A 64 1.37 27.46 29.64
C GLU A 64 2.63 26.59 29.55
N THR A 65 3.46 26.59 30.60
CA THR A 65 4.40 25.49 30.85
C THR A 65 3.69 24.41 31.66
N THR A 66 2.67 23.81 31.06
CA THR A 66 2.12 22.51 31.48
C THR A 66 1.97 21.70 30.20
N THR A 67 3.04 20.94 29.91
CA THR A 67 3.05 19.79 29.01
C THR A 67 2.34 19.98 27.67
N THR A 68 2.83 20.90 26.83
CA THR A 68 2.74 20.67 25.39
C THR A 68 3.80 19.62 25.06
N ALA A 69 3.44 18.36 25.26
CA ALA A 69 4.07 17.30 24.50
C ALA A 69 3.96 17.73 23.02
N THR A 70 5.09 17.80 22.32
CA THR A 70 5.09 17.55 20.87
C THR A 70 4.14 16.37 20.67
N PRO A 71 3.19 16.38 19.70
CA PRO A 71 2.55 15.14 19.35
C PRO A 71 3.67 14.24 18.84
N GLU A 72 4.20 13.40 19.73
CA GLU A 72 4.86 12.18 19.33
C GLU A 72 3.81 11.54 18.43
N LEU A 73 4.13 11.50 17.13
CA LEU A 73 3.34 10.81 16.13
C LEU A 73 3.40 9.32 16.48
N ALA A 74 2.66 8.94 17.52
CA ALA A 74 2.15 7.61 17.68
C ALA A 74 1.24 7.43 16.47
N GLY A 75 1.79 6.82 15.41
CA GLY A 75 0.95 6.10 14.47
C GLY A 75 -0.02 5.28 15.31
N GLU A 76 -1.30 5.34 14.93
CA GLU A 76 -2.40 4.66 15.61
C GLU A 76 -1.88 3.36 16.21
N ASP A 77 -2.04 3.22 17.53
CA ASP A 77 -1.35 2.24 18.37
C ASP A 77 -1.84 0.82 18.04
N ALA A 78 -1.57 0.38 16.82
CA ALA A 78 -1.77 -0.97 16.32
C ALA A 78 -0.91 -1.97 17.08
N ALA A 79 -0.02 -1.45 17.92
CA ALA A 79 0.79 -2.20 18.84
C ALA A 79 0.02 -2.68 20.11
N ALA A 80 -1.14 -2.08 20.43
CA ALA A 80 -1.87 -2.44 21.65
C ALA A 80 -2.85 -3.59 21.40
N PHE A 81 -2.40 -4.84 21.59
CA PHE A 81 -3.29 -6.00 21.59
C PHE A 81 -3.61 -6.50 22.99
N SER A 82 -4.91 -6.64 23.28
CA SER A 82 -5.40 -7.35 24.45
C SER A 82 -6.09 -8.64 24.05
N LEU A 83 -5.56 -9.77 24.53
CA LEU A 83 -6.18 -11.09 24.39
C LEU A 83 -7.61 -11.13 24.94
N GLU A 84 -7.91 -10.32 25.97
CA GLU A 84 -9.24 -10.24 26.58
C GLU A 84 -10.28 -9.55 25.68
N GLN A 85 -9.84 -8.74 24.72
CA GLN A 85 -10.73 -8.06 23.77
C GLN A 85 -11.08 -8.93 22.56
N GLN A 86 -10.50 -10.13 22.43
CA GLN A 86 -10.78 -11.03 21.32
C GLN A 86 -12.07 -11.83 21.55
N SER A 87 -13.07 -11.58 20.70
CA SER A 87 -14.35 -12.28 20.75
C SER A 87 -14.32 -13.59 19.97
N LEU A 88 -14.73 -14.71 20.59
CA LEU A 88 -14.98 -15.98 19.89
C LEU A 88 -16.00 -15.83 18.75
N ARG A 89 -16.90 -14.83 18.83
CA ARG A 89 -17.86 -14.51 17.77
C ARG A 89 -17.16 -13.96 16.52
N SER A 90 -16.13 -13.12 16.66
CA SER A 90 -15.38 -12.58 15.54
C SER A 90 -14.58 -13.67 14.82
N TRP A 91 -13.96 -14.58 15.58
CA TRP A 91 -13.29 -15.76 15.02
C TRP A 91 -14.26 -16.71 14.30
N GLY A 92 -15.44 -16.94 14.88
CA GLY A 92 -16.50 -17.72 14.22
C GLY A 92 -16.97 -17.08 12.91
N LEU A 93 -17.21 -15.78 12.91
CA LEU A 93 -17.59 -15.03 11.70
C LEU A 93 -16.48 -15.07 10.64
N PHE A 94 -15.21 -14.87 11.04
CA PHE A 94 -14.07 -14.97 10.14
C PHE A 94 -14.00 -16.34 9.46
N LEU A 95 -14.10 -17.43 10.23
CA LEU A 95 -14.03 -18.80 9.69
C LEU A 95 -15.19 -19.11 8.74
N VAL A 96 -16.41 -18.69 9.08
CA VAL A 96 -17.58 -18.87 8.20
C VAL A 96 -17.38 -18.11 6.90
N LEU A 97 -17.01 -16.82 6.98
CA LEU A 97 -16.86 -15.96 5.82
C LEU A 97 -15.72 -16.45 4.92
N LEU A 98 -14.58 -16.81 5.51
CA LEU A 98 -13.45 -17.44 4.80
C LEU A 98 -13.89 -18.74 4.11
N SER A 99 -14.59 -19.62 4.82
CA SER A 99 -15.06 -20.90 4.27
C SER A 99 -16.05 -20.71 3.13
N THR A 100 -16.97 -19.74 3.25
CA THR A 100 -17.93 -19.41 2.19
C THR A 100 -17.22 -18.93 0.93
N VAL A 101 -16.25 -18.01 1.07
CA VAL A 101 -15.48 -17.49 -0.07
C VAL A 101 -14.66 -18.60 -0.72
N LEU A 102 -13.95 -19.42 0.07
CA LEU A 102 -13.17 -20.54 -0.45
C LEU A 102 -14.05 -21.60 -1.12
N GLY A 103 -15.24 -21.89 -0.56
CA GLY A 103 -16.21 -22.83 -1.14
C GLY A 103 -16.79 -22.31 -2.46
N ALA A 104 -17.17 -21.03 -2.52
CA ALA A 104 -17.63 -20.41 -3.75
C ALA A 104 -16.54 -20.43 -4.83
N LEU A 105 -15.29 -20.14 -4.46
CA LEU A 105 -14.14 -20.19 -5.35
C LEU A 105 -13.88 -21.62 -5.87
N TYR A 106 -14.03 -22.64 -4.99
CA TYR A 106 -13.92 -24.04 -5.38
C TYR A 106 -14.95 -24.41 -6.45
N VAL A 107 -16.22 -24.02 -6.29
CA VAL A 107 -17.27 -24.23 -7.29
C VAL A 107 -16.99 -23.45 -8.58
N TRP A 108 -16.56 -22.18 -8.46
CA TRP A 108 -16.25 -21.32 -9.59
C TRP A 108 -15.20 -21.95 -10.52
N ILE A 109 -14.15 -22.54 -9.97
CA ILE A 109 -12.96 -23.01 -10.69
C ILE A 109 -13.07 -24.49 -11.15
N GLN A 110 -14.17 -25.21 -10.86
CA GLN A 110 -14.29 -26.63 -11.20
C GLN A 110 -14.11 -26.92 -12.71
N PRO A 111 -13.22 -27.85 -13.11
CA PRO A 111 -13.07 -28.21 -14.51
C PRO A 111 -14.37 -28.80 -15.09
N GLY A 112 -14.91 -28.17 -16.14
CA GLY A 112 -16.07 -28.68 -16.89
C GLY A 112 -17.44 -28.56 -16.20
N ALA A 113 -17.47 -28.12 -14.94
CA ALA A 113 -18.70 -27.91 -14.17
C ALA A 113 -18.73 -26.56 -13.41
N GLY A 114 -17.63 -25.81 -13.48
CA GLY A 114 -17.48 -24.53 -12.79
C GLY A 114 -17.98 -23.36 -13.62
N LEU A 115 -18.41 -22.31 -12.92
CA LEU A 115 -18.95 -21.07 -13.53
C LEU A 115 -17.89 -20.23 -14.25
N ALA A 116 -16.60 -20.49 -14.03
CA ALA A 116 -15.51 -19.75 -14.67
C ALA A 116 -15.52 -19.87 -16.19
N ASP A 117 -15.79 -21.07 -16.73
CA ASP A 117 -15.78 -21.31 -18.17
C ASP A 117 -16.93 -20.54 -18.86
N ASP A 118 -18.11 -20.51 -18.25
CA ASP A 118 -19.27 -19.74 -18.72
C ASP A 118 -19.02 -18.23 -18.67
N TYR A 119 -18.39 -17.74 -17.60
CA TYR A 119 -18.00 -16.33 -17.47
C TYR A 119 -17.01 -15.90 -18.56
N ILE A 120 -15.98 -16.71 -18.82
CA ILE A 120 -15.01 -16.44 -19.88
C ILE A 120 -15.67 -16.52 -21.27
N ALA A 121 -16.58 -17.47 -21.49
CA ALA A 121 -17.36 -17.56 -22.72
C ALA A 121 -18.22 -16.30 -22.95
N ALA A 122 -18.88 -15.79 -21.90
CA ALA A 122 -19.69 -14.57 -21.97
C ALA A 122 -18.83 -13.34 -22.31
N ILE A 123 -17.67 -13.16 -21.66
CA ILE A 123 -16.77 -12.03 -21.97
C ILE A 123 -16.23 -12.15 -23.39
N ASN A 124 -15.79 -13.33 -23.83
CA ASN A 124 -15.34 -13.54 -25.20
C ASN A 124 -16.42 -13.21 -26.23
N GLY A 125 -17.69 -13.54 -25.93
CA GLY A 125 -18.84 -13.21 -26.77
C GLY A 125 -19.05 -11.70 -26.95
N VAL A 126 -18.66 -10.88 -25.97
CA VAL A 126 -18.74 -9.41 -26.04
C VAL A 126 -17.47 -8.81 -26.66
N ALA A 127 -16.30 -9.36 -26.33
CA ALA A 127 -15.01 -8.80 -26.70
C ALA A 127 -14.59 -9.05 -28.15
N GLY A 128 -14.99 -10.19 -28.73
CA GLY A 128 -14.66 -10.57 -30.12
C GLY A 128 -13.17 -10.84 -30.41
N SER A 129 -12.26 -10.57 -29.47
CA SER A 129 -10.81 -10.79 -29.56
C SER A 129 -10.22 -11.06 -28.17
N SER A 130 -9.13 -11.82 -28.11
CA SER A 130 -8.50 -12.21 -26.84
C SER A 130 -7.87 -11.01 -26.11
N GLU A 131 -7.39 -10.02 -26.87
CA GLU A 131 -6.81 -8.78 -26.36
C GLU A 131 -7.86 -7.93 -25.63
N VAL A 132 -9.07 -7.83 -26.19
CA VAL A 132 -10.18 -7.11 -25.55
C VAL A 132 -10.69 -7.90 -24.35
N THR A 133 -10.78 -9.22 -24.44
CA THR A 133 -11.16 -10.09 -23.30
C THR A 133 -10.25 -9.87 -22.10
N ILE A 134 -8.93 -9.95 -22.29
CA ILE A 134 -7.99 -9.76 -21.17
C ILE A 134 -8.04 -8.33 -20.64
N THR A 135 -8.21 -7.33 -21.51
CA THR A 135 -8.36 -5.93 -21.09
C THR A 135 -9.59 -5.72 -20.22
N LEU A 136 -10.74 -6.32 -20.60
CA LEU A 136 -11.98 -6.23 -19.82
C LEU A 136 -11.86 -6.93 -18.46
N ILE A 137 -11.23 -8.11 -18.42
CA ILE A 137 -10.98 -8.84 -17.16
C ILE A 137 -10.07 -8.01 -16.25
N LEU A 138 -8.98 -7.45 -16.78
CA LEU A 138 -8.06 -6.60 -16.02
C LEU A 138 -8.71 -5.30 -15.54
N LEU A 139 -9.57 -4.69 -16.36
CA LEU A 139 -10.31 -3.50 -15.98
C LEU A 139 -11.31 -3.79 -14.85
N PHE A 140 -12.07 -4.89 -14.96
CA PHE A 140 -12.99 -5.32 -13.90
C PHE A 140 -12.23 -5.61 -12.61
N PHE A 141 -11.10 -6.33 -12.69
CA PHE A 141 -10.24 -6.57 -11.54
C PHE A 141 -9.73 -5.25 -10.94
N ALA A 142 -9.24 -4.31 -11.76
CA ALA A 142 -8.75 -3.03 -11.28
C ALA A 142 -9.85 -2.22 -10.57
N LEU A 143 -11.07 -2.20 -11.11
CA LEU A 143 -12.22 -1.52 -10.50
C LEU A 143 -12.64 -2.18 -9.18
N ALA A 144 -12.77 -3.51 -9.17
CA ALA A 144 -13.13 -4.25 -7.97
C ALA A 144 -12.04 -4.13 -6.89
N HIS A 145 -10.78 -4.33 -7.24
CA HIS A 145 -9.64 -4.28 -6.33
C HIS A 145 -9.40 -2.86 -5.80
N SER A 146 -9.44 -1.83 -6.67
CA SER A 146 -9.27 -0.44 -6.24
C SER A 146 -10.48 0.09 -5.46
N GLY A 147 -11.69 -0.36 -5.80
CA GLY A 147 -12.93 -0.03 -5.07
C GLY A 147 -12.96 -0.65 -3.68
N LEU A 148 -12.57 -1.91 -3.55
CA LEU A 148 -12.41 -2.58 -2.25
C LEU A 148 -11.27 -1.99 -1.42
N ALA A 149 -10.19 -1.51 -2.06
CA ALA A 149 -9.12 -0.78 -1.36
C ALA A 149 -9.62 0.53 -0.73
N GLY A 150 -10.71 1.12 -1.23
CA GLY A 150 -11.38 2.26 -0.60
C GLY A 150 -12.06 1.92 0.74
N LEU A 151 -12.27 0.63 1.05
CA LEU A 151 -12.77 0.16 2.35
C LEU A 151 -11.65 -0.06 3.37
N ARG A 152 -10.39 0.13 2.97
CA ARG A 152 -9.22 -0.04 3.83
C ARG A 152 -9.33 0.72 5.16
N PRO A 153 -9.75 2.00 5.22
CA PRO A 153 -9.87 2.72 6.50
C PRO A 153 -10.86 2.04 7.46
N VAL A 154 -11.95 1.48 6.93
CA VAL A 154 -12.95 0.74 7.73
C VAL A 154 -12.38 -0.58 8.25
N GLY A 155 -11.53 -1.24 7.45
CA GLY A 155 -10.82 -2.46 7.85
C GLY A 155 -9.72 -2.21 8.89
N GLU A 156 -8.98 -1.11 8.76
CA GLU A 156 -7.92 -0.70 9.68
C GLU A 156 -8.49 -0.42 11.08
N HIS A 157 -9.59 0.33 11.18
CA HIS A 157 -10.28 0.55 12.46
C HIS A 157 -10.82 -0.73 13.12
N ALA A 158 -11.02 -1.81 12.35
CA ALA A 158 -11.56 -3.07 12.86
C ALA A 158 -10.47 -4.09 13.22
N TYR A 159 -9.26 -3.99 12.63
CA TYR A 159 -8.20 -5.00 12.75
C TYR A 159 -6.81 -4.38 12.62
N ASP A 160 -6.39 -3.65 13.65
CA ASP A 160 -4.97 -3.41 13.88
C ASP A 160 -4.33 -4.70 14.43
N GLY A 161 -3.57 -5.39 13.59
CA GLY A 161 -2.89 -6.64 13.98
C GLY A 161 -1.86 -6.39 15.08
N LEU A 162 -1.70 -7.37 15.99
CA LEU A 162 -0.72 -7.37 17.10
C LEU A 162 0.65 -7.00 16.59
N PRO A 163 1.40 -6.13 17.26
CA PRO A 163 2.82 -6.05 17.00
C PRO A 163 3.44 -7.36 17.50
N LEU A 164 4.25 -7.97 16.67
CA LEU A 164 4.99 -9.18 17.03
C LEU A 164 6.49 -8.86 17.15
N TRP A 165 7.01 -8.03 16.26
CA TRP A 165 8.38 -7.53 16.32
C TRP A 165 8.53 -6.17 15.62
N ASP A 166 9.56 -5.43 16.01
CA ASP A 166 10.03 -4.25 15.28
C ASP A 166 11.54 -4.35 15.05
N VAL A 167 11.92 -4.47 13.78
CA VAL A 167 13.32 -4.61 13.34
C VAL A 167 13.79 -3.43 12.49
N ARG A 168 12.97 -2.37 12.37
CA ARG A 168 13.25 -1.22 11.49
C ARG A 168 14.47 -0.42 11.95
N GLY A 169 14.78 -0.44 13.24
CA GLY A 169 15.98 0.19 13.82
C GLY A 169 17.24 -0.68 13.76
N VAL A 170 17.15 -1.93 13.31
CA VAL A 170 18.30 -2.85 13.28
C VAL A 170 19.11 -2.60 12.01
N ALA A 171 20.42 -2.36 12.17
CA ALA A 171 21.33 -2.10 11.07
C ALA A 171 21.31 -3.24 10.05
N GLY A 172 21.21 -2.89 8.76
CA GLY A 172 21.21 -3.84 7.64
C GLY A 172 19.88 -4.54 7.36
N VAL A 173 18.88 -4.48 8.25
CA VAL A 173 17.56 -5.11 8.00
C VAL A 173 16.83 -4.45 6.84
N HIS A 174 16.93 -3.12 6.71
CA HIS A 174 16.38 -2.41 5.56
C HIS A 174 16.93 -2.97 4.24
N GLU A 175 18.26 -3.08 4.13
CA GLU A 175 18.91 -3.59 2.93
C GLU A 175 18.56 -5.06 2.67
N LEU A 176 18.48 -5.88 3.72
CA LEU A 176 18.05 -7.27 3.60
C LEU A 176 16.64 -7.38 3.03
N VAL A 177 15.67 -6.66 3.61
CA VAL A 177 14.27 -6.66 3.14
C VAL A 177 14.20 -6.17 1.69
N TRP A 178 15.00 -5.17 1.36
CA TRP A 178 15.04 -4.63 0.01
C TRP A 178 15.59 -5.64 -0.99
N VAL A 179 16.70 -6.31 -0.68
CA VAL A 179 17.28 -7.39 -1.50
C VAL A 179 16.30 -8.55 -1.64
N LEU A 180 15.62 -8.96 -0.57
CA LEU A 180 14.61 -10.02 -0.63
C LEU A 180 13.45 -9.63 -1.57
N ASN A 181 12.92 -8.42 -1.45
CA ASN A 181 11.88 -7.93 -2.36
C ASN A 181 12.38 -7.84 -3.80
N PHE A 182 13.60 -7.36 -4.03
CA PHE A 182 14.19 -7.32 -5.37
C PHE A 182 14.28 -8.73 -5.98
N ILE A 183 14.82 -9.70 -5.23
CA ILE A 183 14.87 -11.10 -5.66
C ILE A 183 13.45 -11.62 -5.93
N SER A 184 12.47 -11.33 -5.08
CA SER A 184 11.09 -11.78 -5.34
C SER A 184 10.54 -11.30 -6.68
N PHE A 185 10.83 -10.06 -7.08
CA PHE A 185 10.37 -9.52 -8.37
C PHE A 185 11.02 -10.23 -9.56
N LEU A 186 12.29 -10.65 -9.42
CA LEU A 186 12.96 -11.46 -10.45
C LEU A 186 12.30 -12.84 -10.61
N PHE A 187 11.81 -13.44 -9.51
CA PHE A 187 11.11 -14.72 -9.54
C PHE A 187 9.64 -14.59 -10.02
N LEU A 188 8.99 -13.45 -9.76
CA LEU A 188 7.62 -13.14 -10.21
C LEU A 188 7.53 -12.86 -11.72
N TYR A 189 8.64 -12.52 -12.39
CA TYR A 189 8.66 -12.08 -13.79
C TYR A 189 9.48 -13.00 -14.73
N PRO A 190 9.05 -13.25 -15.99
CA PRO A 190 7.75 -13.76 -16.38
C PRO A 190 7.76 -15.27 -16.19
N SER A 191 7.19 -15.76 -15.09
CA SER A 191 7.12 -17.20 -14.87
C SER A 191 5.93 -17.78 -15.63
N THR A 192 6.18 -18.37 -16.79
CA THR A 192 5.17 -19.17 -17.51
C THR A 192 4.73 -20.42 -16.74
N PHE A 193 5.42 -20.74 -15.64
CA PHE A 193 5.10 -21.82 -14.72
C PHE A 193 4.82 -21.28 -13.32
N ASN A 194 3.69 -21.69 -12.73
CA ASN A 194 3.20 -21.30 -11.39
C ASN A 194 4.24 -21.45 -10.25
N ILE A 195 5.30 -22.22 -10.47
CA ILE A 195 6.32 -22.53 -9.46
C ILE A 195 7.24 -21.35 -9.15
N LEU A 196 7.68 -20.60 -10.17
CA LEU A 196 8.57 -19.45 -9.94
C LEU A 196 7.81 -18.30 -9.27
N GLU A 197 6.55 -18.11 -9.67
CA GLU A 197 5.60 -17.20 -9.04
C GLU A 197 5.43 -17.52 -7.55
N MET A 198 5.24 -18.79 -7.20
CA MET A 198 5.13 -19.26 -5.81
C MET A 198 6.36 -18.87 -4.98
N VAL A 199 7.56 -19.14 -5.51
CA VAL A 199 8.81 -18.83 -4.79
C VAL A 199 8.98 -17.32 -4.63
N GLY A 200 8.74 -16.55 -5.70
CA GLY A 200 8.77 -15.10 -5.63
C GLY A 200 7.80 -14.58 -4.58
N GLN A 201 6.57 -15.09 -4.58
CA GLN A 201 5.57 -14.76 -3.58
C GLN A 201 6.00 -15.13 -2.16
N ALA A 202 6.67 -16.27 -1.96
CA ALA A 202 7.17 -16.69 -0.66
C ALA A 202 8.24 -15.75 -0.12
N ILE A 203 9.19 -15.36 -0.96
CA ILE A 203 10.23 -14.39 -0.61
C ILE A 203 9.61 -13.03 -0.30
N TRP A 204 8.64 -12.59 -1.11
CA TRP A 204 7.92 -11.32 -0.91
C TRP A 204 7.15 -11.31 0.41
N CYS A 205 6.37 -12.36 0.69
CA CYS A 205 5.64 -12.54 1.94
C CYS A 205 6.58 -12.54 3.15
N ALA A 206 7.73 -13.23 3.04
CA ALA A 206 8.72 -13.25 4.10
C ALA A 206 9.32 -11.86 4.36
N ALA A 207 9.65 -11.11 3.31
CA ALA A 207 10.18 -9.75 3.42
C ALA A 207 9.18 -8.78 4.05
N HIS A 208 7.91 -8.84 3.63
CA HIS A 208 6.85 -7.97 4.17
C HIS A 208 6.48 -8.33 5.61
N THR A 209 6.43 -9.63 5.92
CA THR A 209 6.23 -10.12 7.28
C THR A 209 7.37 -9.64 8.18
N LEU A 210 8.63 -9.78 7.75
CA LEU A 210 9.79 -9.30 8.49
C LEU A 210 9.74 -7.79 8.73
N TRP A 211 9.43 -6.99 7.70
CA TRP A 211 9.47 -5.53 7.78
C TRP A 211 8.34 -4.92 8.61
N ILE A 212 7.12 -5.45 8.49
CA ILE A 212 5.92 -4.89 9.14
C ILE A 212 5.72 -5.50 10.54
N GLY A 213 6.00 -6.80 10.69
CA GLY A 213 6.08 -7.45 11.99
C GLY A 213 4.80 -7.46 12.83
N ASN A 214 3.63 -7.56 12.21
CA ASN A 214 2.35 -7.65 12.92
C ASN A 214 1.52 -8.90 12.55
N SER A 215 0.56 -9.28 13.41
CA SER A 215 -0.24 -10.51 13.20
C SER A 215 -1.10 -10.45 11.95
N PHE A 216 -1.59 -9.27 11.58
CA PHE A 216 -2.36 -9.09 10.35
C PHE A 216 -1.51 -9.45 9.13
N MET A 217 -0.26 -9.01 9.10
CA MET A 217 0.68 -9.31 8.02
C MET A 217 1.05 -10.80 8.01
N VAL A 218 1.20 -11.43 9.17
CA VAL A 218 1.43 -12.89 9.26
C VAL A 218 0.24 -13.66 8.68
N VAL A 219 -0.99 -13.34 9.09
CA VAL A 219 -2.21 -14.00 8.60
C VAL A 219 -2.41 -13.74 7.11
N THR A 220 -2.23 -12.51 6.66
CA THR A 220 -2.34 -12.13 5.24
C THR A 220 -1.30 -12.86 4.40
N SER A 221 -0.05 -12.91 4.84
CA SER A 221 1.03 -13.62 4.15
C SER A 221 0.77 -15.13 4.09
N ALA A 222 0.26 -15.72 5.17
CA ALA A 222 -0.14 -17.12 5.21
C ALA A 222 -1.31 -17.42 4.27
N GLY A 223 -2.34 -16.56 4.25
CA GLY A 223 -3.48 -16.69 3.35
C GLY A 223 -3.07 -16.57 1.88
N LEU A 224 -2.20 -15.61 1.57
CA LEU A 224 -1.65 -15.45 0.22
C LEU A 224 -0.81 -16.67 -0.17
N MET A 225 0.02 -17.19 0.74
CA MET A 225 0.77 -18.42 0.50
C MET A 225 -0.14 -19.62 0.22
N ALA A 226 -1.19 -19.79 1.02
CA ALA A 226 -2.18 -20.83 0.80
C ALA A 226 -2.87 -20.70 -0.56
N HIS A 227 -3.21 -19.47 -0.99
CA HIS A 227 -3.77 -19.20 -2.30
C HIS A 227 -2.84 -19.64 -3.44
N HIS A 228 -1.56 -19.27 -3.40
CA HIS A 228 -0.62 -19.69 -4.46
C HIS A 228 -0.35 -21.20 -4.41
N LEU A 229 -0.35 -21.83 -3.24
CA LEU A 229 -0.14 -23.28 -3.10
C LEU A 229 -1.31 -24.04 -3.72
N PHE A 230 -2.52 -23.56 -3.43
CA PHE A 230 -3.74 -24.03 -4.07
C PHE A 230 -3.70 -23.81 -5.59
N GLY A 231 -3.26 -22.63 -6.05
CA GLY A 231 -3.12 -22.31 -7.47
C GLY A 231 -2.12 -23.23 -8.20
N CYS A 232 -0.99 -23.54 -7.58
CA CYS A 232 -0.02 -24.51 -8.10
C CYS A 232 -0.63 -25.90 -8.22
N TRP A 233 -1.21 -26.41 -7.14
CA TRP A 233 -1.85 -27.73 -7.11
C TRP A 233 -3.00 -27.84 -8.11
N HIS A 234 -3.86 -26.83 -8.16
CA HIS A 234 -5.00 -26.78 -9.07
C HIS A 234 -4.55 -26.67 -10.53
N GLY A 235 -3.54 -25.84 -10.79
CA GLY A 235 -2.89 -25.71 -12.10
C GLY A 235 -2.35 -27.05 -12.60
N ASP A 236 -1.63 -27.78 -11.75
CA ASP A 236 -1.13 -29.12 -12.04
C ASP A 236 -2.26 -30.11 -12.37
N ARG A 237 -3.35 -30.13 -11.59
CA ARG A 237 -4.53 -30.98 -11.89
C ARG A 237 -5.12 -30.66 -13.25
N ARG A 238 -5.31 -29.37 -13.55
CA ARG A 238 -5.90 -28.92 -14.82
C ARG A 238 -4.99 -29.28 -16.00
N LEU A 239 -3.68 -29.09 -15.87
CA LEU A 239 -2.72 -29.43 -16.92
C LEU A 239 -2.62 -30.93 -17.12
N LYS A 240 -2.61 -31.72 -16.04
CA LYS A 240 -2.67 -33.18 -16.11
C LYS A 240 -3.94 -33.68 -16.81
N ALA A 241 -5.10 -33.12 -16.47
CA ALA A 241 -6.36 -33.49 -17.11
C ALA A 241 -6.38 -33.17 -18.62
N LYS A 242 -5.74 -32.06 -19.02
CA LYS A 242 -5.71 -31.62 -20.42
C LYS A 242 -4.65 -32.33 -21.28
N TYR A 243 -3.48 -32.59 -20.73
CA TYR A 243 -2.30 -33.05 -21.49
C TYR A 243 -1.81 -34.46 -21.11
N GLY A 244 -2.35 -35.08 -20.06
CA GLY A 244 -2.04 -36.46 -19.65
C GLY A 244 -0.55 -36.71 -19.45
N GLU A 245 -0.03 -37.75 -20.10
CA GLU A 245 1.39 -38.17 -20.03
C GLU A 245 2.37 -37.07 -20.48
N ALA A 246 1.96 -36.20 -21.40
CA ALA A 246 2.83 -35.10 -21.85
C ALA A 246 3.10 -34.10 -20.72
N PHE A 247 2.13 -33.88 -19.82
CA PHE A 247 2.35 -33.06 -18.63
C PHE A 247 3.25 -33.76 -17.60
N GLU A 248 3.04 -35.05 -17.37
CA GLU A 248 3.87 -35.83 -16.43
C GLU A 248 5.35 -35.87 -16.84
N ALA A 249 5.62 -36.01 -18.15
CA ALA A 249 6.98 -35.93 -18.67
C ALA A 249 7.66 -34.57 -18.40
N VAL A 250 6.92 -33.46 -18.50
CA VAL A 250 7.41 -32.12 -18.16
C VAL A 250 7.58 -31.96 -16.66
N LYS A 251 6.63 -32.43 -15.86
CA LYS A 251 6.69 -32.36 -14.41
C LYS A 251 7.90 -33.12 -13.85
N ALA A 252 8.19 -34.31 -14.38
CA ALA A 252 9.32 -35.15 -13.96
C ALA A 252 10.69 -34.46 -14.12
N ARG A 253 10.85 -33.59 -15.13
CA ARG A 253 12.08 -32.82 -15.38
C ARG A 253 12.14 -31.45 -14.68
N THR A 254 11.14 -31.10 -13.88
CA THR A 254 11.07 -29.81 -13.18
C THR A 254 11.03 -30.00 -11.66
N SER A 255 11.18 -28.92 -10.90
CA SER A 255 11.10 -28.93 -9.44
C SER A 255 10.38 -27.70 -8.94
N THR A 256 9.66 -27.84 -7.83
CA THR A 256 9.08 -26.72 -7.08
C THR A 256 10.13 -25.91 -6.33
N LEU A 257 11.25 -26.55 -5.98
CA LEU A 257 12.40 -25.88 -5.38
C LEU A 257 13.28 -25.29 -6.49
N PRO A 258 13.60 -23.98 -6.46
CA PRO A 258 14.48 -23.35 -7.43
C PRO A 258 15.79 -24.12 -7.59
N PHE A 259 16.23 -24.27 -8.84
CA PHE A 259 17.49 -24.93 -9.22
C PHE A 259 17.62 -26.42 -8.89
N ALA A 260 16.74 -27.01 -8.07
CA ALA A 260 16.86 -28.41 -7.66
C ALA A 260 16.87 -29.38 -8.85
N ALA A 261 16.01 -29.19 -9.85
CA ALA A 261 16.01 -30.05 -11.04
C ALA A 261 17.29 -29.93 -11.89
N ILE A 262 18.00 -28.80 -11.80
CA ILE A 262 19.28 -28.59 -12.49
C ILE A 262 20.38 -29.33 -11.72
N LEU A 263 20.38 -29.20 -10.39
CA LEU A 263 21.32 -29.90 -9.51
C LEU A 263 21.15 -31.43 -9.59
N ASP A 264 19.91 -31.91 -9.71
CA ASP A 264 19.59 -33.32 -9.90
C ASP A 264 19.94 -33.85 -11.31
N GLY A 265 20.34 -32.97 -12.24
CA GLY A 265 20.59 -33.32 -13.64
C GLY A 265 19.33 -33.64 -14.46
N ARG A 266 18.13 -33.52 -13.87
CA ARG A 266 16.84 -33.72 -14.54
C ARG A 266 16.55 -32.64 -15.57
N GLN A 267 17.08 -31.44 -15.35
CA GLN A 267 17.00 -30.29 -16.26
C GLN A 267 18.40 -29.86 -16.67
N GLN A 268 18.69 -29.91 -17.97
CA GLN A 268 19.96 -29.42 -18.50
C GLN A 268 19.77 -28.03 -19.10
N LEU A 269 20.66 -27.09 -18.74
CA LEU A 269 20.66 -25.75 -19.29
C LEU A 269 21.31 -25.73 -20.67
N PRO A 270 20.72 -25.06 -21.68
CA PRO A 270 21.38 -24.87 -22.96
C PRO A 270 22.63 -23.99 -22.81
N PRO A 271 23.65 -24.10 -23.68
CA PRO A 271 24.87 -23.30 -23.57
C PRO A 271 24.66 -21.78 -23.58
N ASP A 272 23.57 -21.32 -24.19
CA ASP A 272 23.20 -19.91 -24.31
C ASP A 272 22.10 -19.47 -23.33
N TYR A 273 21.87 -20.23 -22.25
CA TYR A 273 20.85 -19.94 -21.23
C TYR A 273 20.92 -18.52 -20.66
N TRP A 274 22.12 -17.91 -20.63
CA TRP A 274 22.34 -16.56 -20.12
C TRP A 274 21.54 -15.49 -20.88
N ARG A 275 21.17 -15.75 -22.15
CA ARG A 275 20.35 -14.84 -22.95
C ARG A 275 18.96 -14.62 -22.37
N GLU A 276 18.42 -15.61 -21.65
CA GLU A 276 17.14 -15.49 -20.94
C GLU A 276 17.18 -14.38 -19.87
N PHE A 277 18.33 -14.20 -19.22
CA PHE A 277 18.54 -13.20 -18.16
C PHE A 277 18.80 -11.78 -18.68
N VAL A 278 19.14 -11.63 -19.96
CA VAL A 278 19.40 -10.32 -20.61
C VAL A 278 18.18 -9.82 -21.38
N ARG A 279 17.02 -10.45 -21.20
CA ARG A 279 15.78 -10.00 -21.82
C ARG A 279 15.36 -8.64 -21.27
N VAL A 280 14.81 -7.80 -22.15
CA VAL A 280 14.33 -6.43 -21.84
C VAL A 280 13.57 -6.34 -20.52
N PRO A 281 12.67 -7.28 -20.18
CA PRO A 281 11.94 -7.12 -18.95
C PRO A 281 12.74 -7.31 -17.66
N TYR A 282 13.76 -8.19 -17.66
CA TYR A 282 14.67 -8.31 -16.51
C TYR A 282 15.49 -7.03 -16.33
N LEU A 283 15.88 -6.39 -17.43
CA LEU A 283 16.53 -5.08 -17.39
C LEU A 283 15.56 -4.00 -16.87
N ALA A 284 14.31 -4.02 -17.35
CA ALA A 284 13.29 -3.06 -16.94
C ALA A 284 12.92 -3.18 -15.46
N VAL A 285 12.68 -4.40 -14.97
CA VAL A 285 12.38 -4.62 -13.54
C VAL A 285 13.57 -4.22 -12.69
N THR A 286 14.80 -4.56 -13.11
CA THR A 286 16.02 -4.16 -12.38
C THR A 286 16.16 -2.65 -12.30
N ALA A 287 16.01 -1.95 -13.43
CA ALA A 287 16.08 -0.49 -13.47
C ALA A 287 14.97 0.15 -12.63
N LEU A 288 13.74 -0.37 -12.70
CA LEU A 288 12.61 0.14 -11.94
C LEU A 288 12.79 -0.07 -10.44
N THR A 289 13.22 -1.26 -10.02
CA THR A 289 13.45 -1.53 -8.60
C THR A 289 14.57 -0.64 -8.08
N ILE A 290 15.72 -0.54 -8.76
CA ILE A 290 16.81 0.37 -8.35
C ILE A 290 16.34 1.83 -8.31
N GLY A 291 15.56 2.27 -9.30
CA GLY A 291 14.96 3.59 -9.30
C GLY A 291 14.04 3.82 -8.11
N ALA A 292 13.22 2.82 -7.75
CA ALA A 292 12.35 2.86 -6.58
C ALA A 292 13.14 2.89 -5.27
N TYR A 293 14.30 2.21 -5.16
CA TYR A 293 15.19 2.33 -4.01
C TYR A 293 15.58 3.78 -3.76
N TRP A 294 16.11 4.45 -4.79
CA TRP A 294 16.55 5.84 -4.68
C TRP A 294 15.39 6.82 -4.50
N ALA A 295 14.23 6.53 -5.10
CA ALA A 295 13.03 7.33 -4.96
C ALA A 295 12.28 7.07 -3.64
N HIS A 296 12.62 6.02 -2.89
CA HIS A 296 11.89 5.62 -1.69
C HIS A 296 11.72 6.76 -0.66
N PRO A 297 12.76 7.58 -0.34
CA PRO A 297 12.58 8.73 0.56
C PRO A 297 11.58 9.76 0.02
N LEU A 298 11.56 9.99 -1.30
CA LEU A 298 10.62 10.91 -1.95
C LEU A 298 9.20 10.37 -1.88
N MET A 299 9.02 9.06 -2.07
CA MET A 299 7.72 8.39 -1.96
C MET A 299 7.17 8.46 -0.52
N GLN A 300 8.03 8.27 0.48
CA GLN A 300 7.65 8.43 1.89
C GLN A 300 7.22 9.88 2.19
N ALA A 301 8.00 10.87 1.75
CA ALA A 301 7.68 12.28 1.95
C ALA A 301 6.38 12.70 1.24
N ALA A 302 6.17 12.21 0.02
CA ALA A 302 4.93 12.44 -0.73
C ALA A 302 3.72 11.83 -0.03
N SER A 303 3.83 10.58 0.43
CA SER A 303 2.78 9.89 1.19
C SER A 303 2.41 10.65 2.47
N PHE A 304 3.41 11.09 3.23
CA PHE A 304 3.19 11.92 4.43
C PHE A 304 2.43 13.21 4.12
N SER A 305 2.68 13.82 2.96
CA SER A 305 2.05 15.09 2.58
C SER A 305 0.56 14.97 2.21
N LEU A 306 0.07 13.75 1.93
CA LEU A 306 -1.28 13.52 1.41
C LEU A 306 -2.36 13.46 2.51
N LYS A 307 -1.99 13.48 3.79
CA LYS A 307 -2.89 13.61 4.97
C LYS A 307 -4.16 12.75 4.87
N TRP A 308 -4.02 11.51 4.42
CA TRP A 308 -5.06 10.48 4.57
C TRP A 308 -5.32 10.20 6.04
#